data_AF-A0A9X1TF82-F1
#
_entry.id   AF-A0A9X1TF82-F1
#
_cell.length_a   1.000
_cell.length_b   1.000
_cell.length_c   1.000
_cell.angle_alpha   90.00
_cell.angle_beta   90.00
_cell.angle_gamma   90.00
#
_symmetry.space_group_name_H-M   'P 1'
#
loop_
_entity.id
_entity.type
_entity.pdbx_description
1 polymer ?
#
loop_
_entity_poly.entity_id
_entity_poly.type
_entity_poly.pdbx_seq_one_letter_code
_entity_poly.pdbx_strand_id
1 'polypeptide(L)'
;MAEHEISRRQFLSASALLTAGVGLLPSAGFGFPSYIKNLGKPNSLFNGVQVGAITYSWRSMPGGAEDILKYCIDANISAIELMGPTGEIFAGAPEGPKMPPWTGGKRPELTDEQKAAQAEHLVKMAEWRAKVPMDKFVQLRKMYNDAGVSIYAFKPSALGEKNTDQEVDYAFRAAKALGANQATIEQPNDPAQTKRLGDIAAKNKVYVGYHGHTQQTPTWWDTALNQSKYNAMNFDMGHYVAAGFDPIPLIETKHDHIVSMHVKDRKNKENGGANVVWGQGDTPITAALELMRARKYKFPATIELEYEIPAGSDAVKETAKCVEYARKALGA
;
A
#
# COMPACT_ATOMS: atom_id res chain seq x y z
N MET A 1 -1.43 47.10 15.95
CA MET A 1 -1.31 46.73 17.37
C MET A 1 -1.97 45.38 17.55
N ALA A 2 -1.19 44.40 18.04
CA ALA A 2 -1.54 43.07 18.59
C ALA A 2 -2.46 42.19 17.71
N GLU A 3 -1.97 41.20 16.95
CA GLU A 3 -1.39 39.91 17.39
C GLU A 3 -2.13 39.26 18.56
N HIS A 4 -2.82 38.16 18.29
CA HIS A 4 -3.19 37.18 19.31
C HIS A 4 -2.81 35.78 18.81
N GLU A 5 -1.64 35.32 19.28
CA GLU A 5 -1.18 33.95 19.17
C GLU A 5 -2.13 33.00 19.93
N ILE A 6 -2.47 31.87 19.30
CA ILE A 6 -3.11 30.74 19.96
C ILE A 6 -2.00 29.77 20.37
N SER A 7 -1.78 29.68 21.69
CA SER A 7 -0.74 28.87 22.33
C SER A 7 -0.98 27.36 22.22
N ARG A 8 0.11 26.61 21.98
CA ARG A 8 0.20 25.15 21.70
C ARG A 8 -0.10 24.23 22.91
N ARG A 9 -1.13 24.49 23.73
CA ARG A 9 -1.37 23.73 24.97
C ARG A 9 -2.84 23.38 25.28
N GLN A 10 -3.62 22.98 24.27
CA GLN A 10 -5.02 22.54 24.48
C GLN A 10 -5.40 21.21 23.80
N PHE A 11 -4.49 20.24 23.70
CA PHE A 11 -4.83 18.93 23.09
C PHE A 11 -4.68 17.70 23.98
N LEU A 12 -4.59 17.83 25.32
CA LEU A 12 -4.52 16.67 26.21
C LEU A 12 -5.31 16.89 27.50
N SER A 13 -6.63 16.72 27.45
CA SER A 13 -7.43 16.41 28.65
C SER A 13 -8.89 16.09 28.29
N ALA A 14 -9.19 14.82 28.00
CA ALA A 14 -10.53 14.26 28.19
C ALA A 14 -10.46 12.72 28.17
N SER A 15 -10.10 12.14 29.31
CA SER A 15 -10.38 10.73 29.60
C SER A 15 -10.77 10.67 31.08
N ALA A 16 -12.07 10.78 31.33
CA ALA A 16 -12.65 10.53 32.64
C ALA A 16 -13.87 9.61 32.46
N LEU A 17 -13.83 8.52 33.21
CA LEU A 17 -14.77 7.41 33.30
C LEU A 17 -16.22 7.84 33.56
N LEU A 18 -17.17 7.13 32.93
CA LEU A 18 -18.49 6.87 33.51
C LEU A 18 -18.88 5.40 33.28
N THR A 19 -18.94 4.65 34.38
CA THR A 19 -19.51 3.30 34.49
C THR A 19 -20.81 3.35 35.28
N ALA A 20 -21.91 2.89 34.68
CA ALA A 20 -23.11 2.24 35.26
C ALA A 20 -24.25 2.33 34.21
N GLY A 21 -25.03 1.31 33.81
CA GLY A 21 -25.11 -0.11 34.13
C GLY A 21 -26.23 -0.80 33.30
N VAL A 22 -26.03 -2.10 33.08
CA VAL A 22 -26.97 -3.24 32.84
C VAL A 22 -28.04 -3.19 31.73
N GLY A 23 -27.91 -4.14 30.79
CA GLY A 23 -29.00 -4.75 30.02
C GLY A 23 -28.56 -6.09 29.42
N LEU A 24 -29.08 -7.20 29.94
CA LEU A 24 -28.83 -8.59 29.51
C LEU A 24 -29.51 -8.90 28.17
N LEU A 25 -28.78 -9.39 27.17
CA LEU A 25 -29.28 -10.34 26.15
C LEU A 25 -28.12 -11.23 25.63
N PRO A 26 -28.31 -12.56 25.50
CA PRO A 26 -27.33 -13.47 24.92
C PRO A 26 -27.58 -13.59 23.42
N SER A 27 -26.73 -13.00 22.60
CA SER A 27 -26.61 -13.35 21.18
C SER A 27 -25.18 -13.82 20.92
N ALA A 28 -25.07 -15.11 20.59
CA ALA A 28 -23.88 -15.68 19.98
C ALA A 28 -23.70 -15.04 18.59
N GLY A 29 -23.08 -13.87 18.56
CA GLY A 29 -22.66 -13.16 17.37
C GLY A 29 -21.14 -13.19 17.29
N PHE A 30 -20.63 -13.53 16.10
CA PHE A 30 -19.22 -13.49 15.71
C PHE A 30 -18.41 -12.49 16.53
N GLY A 31 -17.59 -13.03 17.43
CA GLY A 31 -16.79 -12.25 18.36
C GLY A 31 -15.96 -11.23 17.59
N PHE A 32 -16.14 -9.96 17.94
CA PHE A 32 -15.06 -8.99 17.87
C PHE A 32 -13.80 -9.66 18.41
N PRO A 33 -12.67 -9.69 17.66
CA PRO A 33 -11.42 -10.17 18.22
C PRO A 33 -11.15 -9.40 19.51
N SER A 34 -11.10 -10.12 20.62
CA SER A 34 -10.82 -9.61 21.97
C SER A 34 -9.40 -9.04 22.14
N TYR A 35 -8.69 -8.77 21.03
CA TYR A 35 -7.25 -8.55 20.98
C TYR A 35 -6.77 -7.11 20.79
N ILE A 36 -7.63 -6.11 20.64
CA ILE A 36 -7.14 -4.70 20.63
C ILE A 36 -7.27 -4.09 22.02
N LYS A 37 -6.66 -4.75 23.01
CA LYS A 37 -6.36 -4.18 24.33
C LYS A 37 -4.87 -4.38 24.60
N ASN A 38 -4.07 -3.50 23.99
CA ASN A 38 -2.80 -3.02 24.54
C ASN A 38 -2.41 -1.75 23.79
N LEU A 39 -2.36 -0.63 24.50
CA LEU A 39 -1.77 0.64 24.03
C LEU A 39 -0.25 0.47 23.89
N GLY A 40 0.14 -0.24 22.82
CA GLY A 40 1.50 -0.34 22.31
C GLY A 40 1.52 0.01 20.83
N LYS A 41 2.71 0.23 20.28
CA LYS A 41 2.91 0.40 18.83
C LYS A 41 2.35 -0.83 18.08
N PRO A 42 1.74 -0.67 16.88
CA PRO A 42 1.26 -1.81 16.12
C PRO A 42 2.40 -2.77 15.82
N ASN A 43 2.09 -4.06 15.75
CA ASN A 43 3.07 -5.09 15.42
C ASN A 43 2.43 -6.15 14.52
N SER A 44 2.84 -6.13 13.27
CA SER A 44 2.45 -7.09 12.23
C SER A 44 3.65 -7.89 11.71
N LEU A 45 4.69 -8.02 12.52
CA LEU A 45 5.80 -8.94 12.28
C LEU A 45 5.54 -10.23 13.06
N PHE A 46 5.12 -11.27 12.37
CA PHE A 46 4.74 -12.54 12.98
C PHE A 46 5.74 -13.63 12.59
N ASN A 47 6.43 -14.20 13.59
CA ASN A 47 7.40 -15.28 13.40
C ASN A 47 8.40 -15.03 12.26
N GLY A 48 8.86 -13.78 12.11
CA GLY A 48 9.84 -13.36 11.12
C GLY A 48 9.29 -12.96 9.75
N VAL A 49 7.97 -13.05 9.52
CA VAL A 49 7.30 -12.58 8.30
C VAL A 49 6.62 -11.24 8.58
N GLN A 50 7.02 -10.21 7.84
CA GLN A 50 6.38 -8.90 7.90
C GLN A 50 5.06 -8.95 7.12
N VAL A 51 3.95 -8.73 7.81
CA VAL A 51 2.66 -8.44 7.19
C VAL A 51 2.54 -6.92 7.06
N GLY A 52 2.33 -6.42 5.86
CA GLY A 52 2.12 -5.00 5.59
C GLY A 52 0.76 -4.74 4.94
N ALA A 53 0.50 -3.48 4.58
CA ALA A 53 -0.65 -3.11 3.76
C ALA A 53 -0.26 -2.03 2.74
N ILE A 54 -0.84 -2.09 1.54
CA ILE A 54 -0.84 -0.93 0.63
C ILE A 54 -1.98 -0.01 1.02
N THR A 55 -1.73 1.31 1.09
CA THR A 55 -2.74 2.27 1.57
C THR A 55 -3.95 2.39 0.64
N TYR A 56 -3.87 1.87 -0.59
CA TYR A 56 -5.01 1.68 -1.49
C TYR A 56 -6.13 0.81 -0.89
N SER A 57 -5.81 -0.03 0.09
CA SER A 57 -6.79 -0.79 0.88
C SER A 57 -7.81 0.11 1.58
N TRP A 58 -7.47 1.37 1.86
CA TRP A 58 -8.32 2.37 2.50
C TRP A 58 -8.82 3.46 1.55
N ARG A 59 -8.80 3.22 0.22
CA ARG A 59 -9.20 4.21 -0.81
C ARG A 59 -10.61 4.80 -0.68
N SER A 60 -11.50 4.13 0.06
CA SER A 60 -12.86 4.59 0.35
C SER A 60 -12.95 5.53 1.56
N MET A 61 -11.82 5.81 2.20
CA MET A 61 -11.70 6.58 3.43
C MET A 61 -10.79 7.81 3.22
N PRO A 62 -10.82 8.81 4.13
CA PRO A 62 -9.88 9.93 4.12
C PRO A 62 -8.41 9.47 3.98
N GLY A 63 -7.67 10.12 3.07
CA GLY A 63 -6.32 9.70 2.69
C GLY A 63 -5.19 10.56 3.27
N GLY A 64 -5.45 11.39 4.28
CA GLY A 64 -4.44 12.22 4.94
C GLY A 64 -3.38 11.39 5.67
N ALA A 65 -2.20 11.95 5.90
CA ALA A 65 -1.11 11.23 6.56
C ALA A 65 -1.51 10.73 7.96
N GLU A 66 -2.19 11.59 8.73
CA GLU A 66 -2.68 11.26 10.06
C GLU A 66 -3.81 10.23 10.02
N ASP A 67 -4.69 10.30 9.02
CA ASP A 67 -5.77 9.32 8.81
C ASP A 67 -5.20 7.93 8.53
N ILE A 68 -4.28 7.83 7.57
CA ILE A 68 -3.61 6.58 7.20
C ILE A 68 -2.83 6.01 8.39
N LEU A 69 -2.13 6.85 9.15
CA LEU A 69 -1.42 6.39 10.35
C LEU A 69 -2.38 5.84 11.40
N LYS A 70 -3.53 6.49 11.60
CA LYS A 70 -4.58 5.99 12.48
C LYS A 70 -5.08 4.62 12.02
N TYR A 71 -5.33 4.43 10.73
CA TYR A 71 -5.77 3.15 10.17
C TYR A 71 -4.74 2.04 10.37
N CYS A 72 -3.44 2.36 10.28
CA CYS A 72 -2.38 1.41 10.58
C CYS A 72 -2.46 0.95 12.05
N ILE A 73 -2.63 1.88 12.99
CA ILE A 73 -2.73 1.56 14.41
C ILE A 73 -3.99 0.72 14.69
N ASP A 74 -5.15 1.17 14.19
CA ASP A 74 -6.42 0.49 14.42
C ASP A 74 -6.47 -0.92 13.79
N ALA A 75 -5.79 -1.13 12.65
CA ALA A 75 -5.69 -2.43 11.99
C ALA A 75 -4.50 -3.29 12.45
N ASN A 76 -3.71 -2.82 13.43
CA ASN A 76 -2.47 -3.45 13.89
C ASN A 76 -1.45 -3.71 12.75
N ILE A 77 -1.26 -2.74 11.86
CA ILE A 77 -0.26 -2.75 10.78
C ILE A 77 0.97 -1.93 11.18
N SER A 78 2.15 -2.53 11.04
CA SER A 78 3.46 -1.95 11.37
C SER A 78 4.34 -1.66 10.14
N ALA A 79 3.84 -1.88 8.93
CA ALA A 79 4.60 -1.68 7.68
C ALA A 79 3.66 -1.37 6.51
N ILE A 80 3.93 -0.33 5.73
CA ILE A 80 3.07 0.07 4.61
C ILE A 80 3.80 0.36 3.29
N GLU A 81 3.08 0.11 2.20
CA GLU A 81 3.30 0.71 0.89
C GLU A 81 2.41 1.95 0.79
N LEU A 82 3.04 3.13 0.77
CA LEU A 82 2.35 4.42 0.80
C LEU A 82 1.98 4.86 -0.62
N MET A 83 0.69 5.06 -0.88
CA MET A 83 0.22 5.69 -2.12
C MET A 83 0.70 7.14 -2.24
N GLY A 84 1.05 7.53 -3.46
CA GLY A 84 1.53 8.87 -3.83
C GLY A 84 0.78 10.02 -3.17
N PRO A 85 -0.56 10.12 -3.35
CA PRO A 85 -1.33 11.26 -2.87
C PRO A 85 -1.12 11.57 -1.39
N THR A 86 -1.06 10.57 -0.51
CA THR A 86 -0.84 10.81 0.93
C THR A 86 0.50 11.49 1.20
N GLY A 87 1.59 10.98 0.61
CA GLY A 87 2.92 11.56 0.78
C GLY A 87 3.08 12.91 0.09
N GLU A 88 2.52 13.05 -1.11
CA GLU A 88 2.60 14.26 -1.92
C GLU A 88 1.81 15.42 -1.31
N ILE A 89 0.57 15.17 -0.84
CA ILE A 89 -0.25 16.18 -0.15
C ILE A 89 0.41 16.63 1.14
N PHE A 90 0.95 15.70 1.95
CA PHE A 90 1.69 16.06 3.17
C PHE A 90 2.91 16.94 2.89
N ALA A 91 3.54 16.75 1.72
CA ALA A 91 4.65 17.56 1.24
C ALA A 91 4.23 18.87 0.54
N GLY A 92 2.93 19.17 0.47
CA GLY A 92 2.40 20.40 -0.10
C GLY A 92 2.28 20.35 -1.63
N ALA A 93 1.93 19.21 -2.20
CA ALA A 93 1.62 19.10 -3.62
C ALA A 93 0.44 20.02 -4.01
N PRO A 94 0.45 20.59 -5.23
CA PRO A 94 -0.67 21.36 -5.76
C PRO A 94 -1.98 20.58 -5.69
N GLU A 95 -3.08 21.25 -5.38
CA GLU A 95 -4.41 20.64 -5.46
C GLU A 95 -4.78 20.34 -6.92
N GLY A 96 -5.41 19.19 -7.14
CA GLY A 96 -5.92 18.77 -8.44
C GLY A 96 -7.38 19.15 -8.67
N PRO A 97 -7.85 19.14 -9.93
CA PRO A 97 -9.25 19.36 -10.23
C PRO A 97 -10.14 18.27 -9.59
N LYS A 98 -11.35 18.65 -9.18
CA LYS A 98 -12.33 17.68 -8.69
C LYS A 98 -12.75 16.77 -9.84
N MET A 99 -12.46 15.48 -9.69
CA MET A 99 -12.82 14.49 -10.68
C MET A 99 -14.21 13.92 -10.39
N PRO A 100 -14.98 13.58 -11.42
CA PRO A 100 -16.28 12.94 -11.22
C PRO A 100 -16.09 11.60 -10.48
N PRO A 101 -17.02 11.25 -9.56
CA PRO A 101 -16.96 10.00 -8.83
C PRO A 101 -17.09 8.81 -9.79
N TRP A 102 -16.58 7.66 -9.36
CA TRP A 102 -16.82 6.41 -10.07
C TRP A 102 -18.31 6.04 -9.99
N THR A 103 -18.90 5.68 -11.12
CA THR A 103 -20.30 5.24 -11.20
C THR A 103 -20.33 3.82 -11.79
N GLY A 104 -20.84 2.85 -11.04
CA GLY A 104 -20.94 1.45 -11.52
C GLY A 104 -19.60 0.82 -11.89
N GLY A 105 -18.53 1.14 -11.15
CA GLY A 105 -17.20 0.58 -11.43
C GLY A 105 -16.54 1.11 -12.71
N LYS A 106 -17.02 2.22 -13.27
CA LYS A 106 -16.37 2.93 -14.38
C LYS A 106 -16.20 4.41 -14.04
N ARG A 107 -15.09 4.98 -14.49
CA ARG A 107 -14.89 6.43 -14.46
C ARG A 107 -15.62 7.04 -15.66
N PRO A 108 -16.50 8.03 -15.46
CA PRO A 108 -17.16 8.69 -16.57
C PRO A 108 -16.14 9.43 -17.44
N GLU A 109 -16.49 9.63 -18.71
CA GLU A 109 -15.66 10.41 -19.62
C GLU A 109 -15.58 11.86 -19.16
N LEU A 110 -14.38 12.43 -19.25
CA LEU A 110 -14.12 13.81 -18.85
C LEU A 110 -14.56 14.78 -19.94
N THR A 111 -15.14 15.91 -19.54
CA THR A 111 -15.34 17.03 -20.46
C THR A 111 -14.00 17.60 -20.92
N ASP A 112 -13.99 18.35 -22.02
CA ASP A 112 -12.75 18.96 -22.52
C ASP A 112 -12.15 19.96 -21.51
N GLU A 113 -13.00 20.68 -20.76
CA GLU A 113 -12.58 21.53 -19.66
C GLU A 113 -11.90 20.73 -18.53
N GLN A 114 -12.46 19.59 -18.15
CA GLN A 114 -11.86 18.71 -17.14
C GLN A 114 -10.54 18.11 -17.63
N LYS A 115 -10.44 17.73 -18.91
CA LYS A 115 -9.20 17.27 -19.53
C LYS A 115 -8.13 18.37 -19.51
N ALA A 116 -8.51 19.61 -19.85
CA ALA A 116 -7.60 20.76 -19.83
C ALA A 116 -7.10 21.07 -18.41
N ALA A 117 -8.01 21.12 -17.43
CA ALA A 117 -7.66 21.32 -16.02
C ALA A 117 -6.74 20.21 -15.48
N GLN A 118 -6.98 18.97 -15.89
CA GLN A 118 -6.11 17.84 -15.54
C GLN A 118 -4.72 17.99 -16.18
N ALA A 119 -4.64 18.37 -17.45
CA ALA A 119 -3.37 18.59 -18.13
C ALA A 119 -2.55 19.73 -17.47
N GLU A 120 -3.20 20.84 -17.14
CA GLU A 120 -2.57 21.95 -16.40
C GLU A 120 -2.06 21.49 -15.04
N HIS A 121 -2.86 20.71 -14.31
CA HIS A 121 -2.46 20.16 -13.03
C HIS A 121 -1.25 19.21 -13.15
N LEU A 122 -1.16 18.39 -14.20
CA LEU A 122 0.00 17.53 -14.44
C LEU A 122 1.29 18.33 -14.66
N VAL A 123 1.21 19.49 -15.35
CA VAL A 123 2.36 20.40 -15.50
C VAL A 123 2.78 20.96 -14.14
N LYS A 124 1.83 21.44 -13.33
CA LYS A 124 2.10 21.93 -11.97
C LYS A 124 2.71 20.85 -11.08
N MET A 125 2.24 19.61 -11.20
CA MET A 125 2.82 18.47 -10.48
C MET A 125 4.25 18.19 -10.91
N ALA A 126 4.54 18.19 -12.21
CA ALA A 126 5.91 17.98 -12.70
C ALA A 126 6.86 19.08 -12.20
N GLU A 127 6.45 20.35 -12.26
CA GLU A 127 7.23 21.48 -11.75
C GLU A 127 7.45 21.40 -10.24
N TRP A 128 6.43 21.01 -9.48
CA TRP A 128 6.53 20.82 -8.04
C TRP A 128 7.47 19.67 -7.68
N ARG A 129 7.34 18.50 -8.33
CA ARG A 129 8.21 17.33 -8.12
C ARG A 129 9.69 17.61 -8.42
N ALA A 130 9.95 18.47 -9.40
CA ALA A 130 11.31 18.90 -9.73
C ALA A 130 11.96 19.75 -8.63
N LYS A 131 11.16 20.44 -7.79
CA LYS A 131 11.65 21.46 -6.84
C LYS A 131 11.42 21.12 -5.36
N VAL A 132 10.49 20.22 -5.06
CA VAL A 132 10.07 19.94 -3.68
C VAL A 132 11.25 19.41 -2.85
N PRO A 133 11.53 20.00 -1.68
CA PRO A 133 12.55 19.49 -0.77
C PRO A 133 12.09 18.20 -0.08
N MET A 134 13.04 17.31 0.22
CA MET A 134 12.74 16.02 0.84
C MET A 134 12.38 16.10 2.33
N ASP A 135 12.51 17.28 2.96
CA ASP A 135 12.31 17.47 4.41
C ASP A 135 10.92 17.03 4.87
N LYS A 136 9.89 17.28 4.07
CA LYS A 136 8.52 16.85 4.40
C LYS A 136 8.35 15.33 4.35
N PHE A 137 9.02 14.66 3.42
CA PHE A 137 9.02 13.19 3.37
C PHE A 137 9.80 12.59 4.55
N VAL A 138 10.91 13.22 4.97
CA VAL A 138 11.63 12.83 6.20
C VAL A 138 10.78 13.07 7.45
N GLN A 139 10.05 14.20 7.53
CA GLN A 139 9.12 14.48 8.61
C GLN A 139 8.01 13.43 8.67
N LEU A 140 7.45 13.04 7.52
CA LEU A 140 6.43 12.00 7.42
C LEU A 140 6.95 10.64 7.88
N ARG A 141 8.14 10.25 7.41
CA ARG A 141 8.83 9.04 7.89
C ARG A 141 8.96 9.04 9.41
N LYS A 142 9.41 10.15 9.99
CA LYS A 142 9.57 10.27 11.45
C LYS A 142 8.24 10.07 12.17
N MET A 143 7.17 10.72 11.71
CA MET A 143 5.84 10.57 12.29
C MET A 143 5.39 9.10 12.34
N TYR A 144 5.56 8.37 11.23
CA TYR A 144 5.18 6.97 11.14
C TYR A 144 6.08 6.07 12.00
N ASN A 145 7.40 6.27 11.96
CA ASN A 145 8.36 5.51 12.77
C ASN A 145 8.17 5.73 14.29
N ASP A 146 7.86 6.95 14.71
CA ASP A 146 7.57 7.29 16.11
C ASP A 146 6.36 6.49 16.61
N ALA A 147 5.36 6.28 15.75
CA ALA A 147 4.19 5.45 16.01
C ALA A 147 4.43 3.94 15.81
N GLY A 148 5.61 3.54 15.32
CA GLY A 148 5.99 2.13 15.14
C GLY A 148 5.55 1.51 13.83
N VAL A 149 5.27 2.31 12.81
CA VAL A 149 4.99 1.80 11.46
C VAL A 149 6.08 2.29 10.49
N SER A 150 6.59 1.36 9.69
CA SER A 150 7.60 1.63 8.67
C SER A 150 6.95 1.86 7.30
N ILE A 151 7.55 2.73 6.48
CA ILE A 151 7.16 2.92 5.08
C ILE A 151 8.21 2.19 4.24
N TYR A 152 7.86 1.03 3.66
CA TYR A 152 8.80 0.21 2.89
C TYR A 152 8.73 0.48 1.38
N ALA A 153 7.59 1.00 0.90
CA ALA A 153 7.38 1.31 -0.51
C ALA A 153 6.62 2.63 -0.69
N PHE A 154 6.85 3.28 -1.83
CA PHE A 154 6.12 4.49 -2.26
C PHE A 154 5.58 4.32 -3.67
N LYS A 155 4.27 4.55 -3.88
CA LYS A 155 3.60 4.41 -5.19
C LYS A 155 3.14 5.76 -5.76
N PRO A 156 4.05 6.63 -6.22
CA PRO A 156 3.69 7.93 -6.82
C PRO A 156 3.23 7.78 -8.27
N SER A 157 2.42 8.73 -8.74
CA SER A 157 2.07 8.87 -10.17
C SER A 157 3.18 9.62 -10.93
N ALA A 158 4.41 9.12 -10.84
CA ALA A 158 5.64 9.78 -11.34
C ALA A 158 6.60 8.83 -12.08
N LEU A 159 6.20 7.58 -12.30
CA LEU A 159 7.02 6.52 -12.91
C LEU A 159 6.54 6.12 -14.33
N GLY A 160 5.52 6.80 -14.87
CA GLY A 160 4.93 6.49 -16.16
C GLY A 160 5.77 6.95 -17.35
N GLU A 161 5.42 6.46 -18.55
CA GLU A 161 6.10 6.79 -19.81
C GLU A 161 6.05 8.28 -20.15
N LYS A 162 5.00 8.97 -19.72
CA LYS A 162 4.81 10.41 -19.93
C LYS A 162 5.51 11.28 -18.88
N ASN A 163 6.04 10.69 -17.80
CA ASN A 163 6.75 11.43 -16.78
C ASN A 163 8.19 11.69 -17.22
N THR A 164 8.68 12.89 -16.93
CA THR A 164 10.07 13.29 -17.21
C THR A 164 11.07 12.50 -16.36
N ASP A 165 12.34 12.47 -16.76
CA ASP A 165 13.40 11.85 -15.94
C ASP A 165 13.51 12.49 -14.55
N GLN A 166 13.20 13.79 -14.44
CA GLN A 166 13.21 14.50 -13.17
C GLN A 166 12.08 14.04 -12.23
N GLU A 167 10.90 13.74 -12.77
CA GLU A 167 9.81 13.17 -11.98
C GLU A 167 10.11 11.73 -11.54
N VAL A 168 10.69 10.93 -12.42
CA VAL A 168 11.11 9.56 -12.09
C VAL A 168 12.20 9.58 -11.01
N ASP A 169 13.20 10.44 -11.16
CA ASP A 169 14.23 10.63 -10.13
C ASP A 169 13.65 11.13 -8.80
N TYR A 170 12.68 12.06 -8.84
CA TYR A 170 11.92 12.49 -7.67
C TYR A 170 11.25 11.31 -6.95
N ALA A 171 10.61 10.39 -7.68
CA ALA A 171 9.94 9.24 -7.08
C ALA A 171 10.90 8.42 -6.21
N PHE A 172 12.14 8.18 -6.68
CA PHE A 172 13.15 7.43 -5.93
C PHE A 172 13.75 8.23 -4.78
N ARG A 173 14.00 9.53 -4.96
CA ARG A 173 14.45 10.41 -3.85
C ARG A 173 13.41 10.49 -2.74
N ALA A 174 12.13 10.65 -3.09
CA ALA A 174 11.03 10.69 -2.15
C ALA A 174 10.86 9.34 -1.42
N ALA A 175 10.90 8.22 -2.14
CA ALA A 175 10.89 6.88 -1.54
C ALA A 175 12.03 6.72 -0.50
N LYS A 176 13.25 7.10 -0.87
CA LYS A 176 14.41 7.06 0.04
C LYS A 176 14.22 7.94 1.28
N ALA A 177 13.68 9.14 1.10
CA ALA A 177 13.39 10.07 2.19
C ALA A 177 12.32 9.53 3.15
N LEU A 178 11.31 8.84 2.61
CA LEU A 178 10.29 8.10 3.37
C LEU A 178 10.87 6.89 4.12
N GLY A 179 12.09 6.46 3.80
CA GLY A 179 12.72 5.26 4.36
C GLY A 179 12.39 3.98 3.60
N ALA A 180 11.68 4.10 2.48
CA ALA A 180 11.38 2.99 1.60
C ALA A 180 12.63 2.53 0.83
N ASN A 181 12.69 1.23 0.55
CA ASN A 181 13.70 0.64 -0.33
C ASN A 181 13.21 0.49 -1.78
N GLN A 182 11.91 0.68 -2.05
CA GLN A 182 11.37 0.72 -3.41
C GLN A 182 10.40 1.87 -3.68
N ALA A 183 10.31 2.26 -4.95
CA ALA A 183 9.13 2.89 -5.51
C ALA A 183 8.40 1.89 -6.43
N THR A 184 7.06 1.85 -6.40
CA THR A 184 6.27 0.84 -7.12
C THR A 184 5.47 1.42 -8.28
N ILE A 185 5.33 0.65 -9.35
CA ILE A 185 4.51 0.97 -10.53
C ILE A 185 4.03 -0.33 -11.17
N GLU A 186 2.88 -0.33 -11.84
CA GLU A 186 2.50 -1.42 -12.75
C GLU A 186 3.62 -1.66 -13.79
N GLN A 187 3.96 -2.92 -14.05
CA GLN A 187 5.03 -3.20 -15.01
C GLN A 187 4.68 -2.62 -16.40
N PRO A 188 5.51 -1.71 -16.94
CA PRO A 188 5.35 -1.22 -18.30
C PRO A 188 5.49 -2.36 -19.31
N ASN A 189 4.70 -2.32 -20.39
CA ASN A 189 4.82 -3.28 -21.49
C ASN A 189 6.05 -2.98 -22.36
N ASP A 190 6.49 -1.72 -22.43
CA ASP A 190 7.66 -1.31 -23.20
C ASP A 190 8.97 -1.61 -22.43
N PRO A 191 9.84 -2.51 -22.94
CA PRO A 191 11.14 -2.78 -22.34
C PRO A 191 12.05 -1.55 -22.24
N ALA A 192 11.89 -0.55 -23.11
CA ALA A 192 12.67 0.68 -23.03
C ALA A 192 12.31 1.47 -21.77
N GLN A 193 11.03 1.47 -21.38
CA GLN A 193 10.59 2.11 -20.14
C GLN A 193 11.08 1.35 -18.91
N THR A 194 11.02 0.01 -18.86
CA THR A 194 11.59 -0.74 -17.72
C THR A 194 13.10 -0.55 -17.60
N LYS A 195 13.81 -0.44 -18.73
CA LYS A 195 15.24 -0.13 -18.73
C LYS A 195 15.50 1.27 -18.16
N ARG A 196 14.78 2.27 -18.65
CA ARG A 196 14.88 3.67 -18.19
C ARG A 196 14.65 3.80 -16.69
N LEU A 197 13.59 3.17 -16.18
CA LEU A 197 13.29 3.16 -14.75
C LEU A 197 14.42 2.51 -13.95
N GLY A 198 14.93 1.36 -14.40
CA GLY A 198 16.05 0.66 -13.75
C GLY A 198 17.36 1.45 -13.74
N ASP A 199 17.66 2.20 -14.79
CA ASP A 199 18.85 3.06 -14.88
C ASP A 199 18.76 4.25 -13.90
N ILE A 200 17.58 4.86 -13.73
CA ILE A 200 17.37 5.98 -12.80
C ILE A 200 17.29 5.48 -11.35
N ALA A 201 16.63 4.34 -11.11
CA ALA A 201 16.56 3.65 -9.83
C ALA A 201 17.97 3.36 -9.28
N ALA A 202 18.87 2.87 -10.14
CA ALA A 202 20.24 2.54 -9.79
C ALA A 202 21.05 3.75 -9.28
N LYS A 203 20.84 4.94 -9.85
CA LYS A 203 21.50 6.18 -9.38
C LYS A 203 21.10 6.53 -7.95
N ASN A 204 19.85 6.24 -7.58
CA ASN A 204 19.29 6.56 -6.27
C ASN A 204 19.54 5.46 -5.20
N LYS A 205 19.91 4.25 -5.65
CA LYS A 205 20.03 3.04 -4.84
C LYS A 205 18.70 2.63 -4.18
N VAL A 206 17.62 2.75 -4.94
CA VAL A 206 16.25 2.39 -4.57
C VAL A 206 15.73 1.48 -5.67
N TYR A 207 15.01 0.41 -5.33
CA TYR A 207 14.43 -0.48 -6.34
C TYR A 207 13.23 0.18 -7.03
N VAL A 208 13.00 -0.16 -8.29
CA VAL A 208 11.66 -0.09 -8.88
C VAL A 208 10.98 -1.45 -8.71
N GLY A 209 9.88 -1.47 -7.95
CA GLY A 209 9.06 -2.64 -7.74
C GLY A 209 7.93 -2.69 -8.77
N TYR A 210 8.03 -3.59 -9.74
CA TYR A 210 7.01 -3.75 -10.77
C TYR A 210 5.83 -4.58 -10.25
N HIS A 211 4.64 -4.00 -10.33
CA HIS A 211 3.40 -4.61 -9.92
C HIS A 211 2.75 -5.34 -11.11
N GLY A 212 2.28 -6.56 -10.86
CA GLY A 212 1.63 -7.39 -11.87
C GLY A 212 0.15 -7.57 -11.61
N HIS A 213 -0.66 -7.59 -12.68
CA HIS A 213 -2.07 -7.99 -12.62
C HIS A 213 -2.26 -9.34 -13.34
N THR A 214 -3.38 -9.57 -14.02
CA THR A 214 -3.68 -10.88 -14.64
C THR A 214 -2.89 -11.16 -15.92
N GLN A 215 -2.06 -10.22 -16.39
CA GLN A 215 -1.14 -10.41 -17.52
C GLN A 215 0.13 -11.18 -17.14
N GLN A 216 0.36 -11.39 -15.84
CA GLN A 216 1.53 -12.09 -15.34
C GLN A 216 1.62 -13.51 -15.93
N THR A 217 2.84 -13.91 -16.28
CA THR A 217 3.24 -15.28 -16.60
C THR A 217 4.56 -15.58 -15.91
N PRO A 218 5.01 -16.85 -15.79
CA PRO A 218 6.25 -17.19 -15.10
C PRO A 218 7.49 -16.40 -15.56
N THR A 219 7.54 -16.03 -16.84
CA THR A 219 8.69 -15.34 -17.48
C THR A 219 8.41 -13.87 -17.80
N TRP A 220 7.24 -13.32 -17.46
CA TRP A 220 6.85 -11.94 -17.78
C TRP A 220 7.81 -10.89 -17.20
N TRP A 221 8.48 -11.23 -16.10
CA TRP A 221 9.41 -10.38 -15.36
C TRP A 221 10.81 -10.33 -15.97
N ASP A 222 11.19 -11.34 -16.74
CA ASP A 222 12.60 -11.65 -17.02
C ASP A 222 13.32 -10.54 -17.78
N THR A 223 12.65 -9.92 -18.75
CA THR A 223 13.22 -8.78 -19.50
C THR A 223 13.58 -7.64 -18.56
N ALA A 224 12.67 -7.24 -17.67
CA ALA A 224 12.91 -6.15 -16.74
C ALA A 224 13.99 -6.51 -15.70
N LEU A 225 13.94 -7.70 -15.13
CA LEU A 225 14.91 -8.16 -14.13
C LEU A 225 16.34 -8.27 -14.69
N ASN A 226 16.48 -8.62 -15.98
CA ASN A 226 17.78 -8.70 -16.64
C ASN A 226 18.38 -7.33 -17.02
N GLN A 227 17.58 -6.25 -17.02
CA GLN A 227 18.04 -4.91 -17.42
C GLN A 227 18.79 -4.16 -16.32
N SER A 228 18.46 -4.39 -15.04
CA SER A 228 19.07 -3.69 -13.92
C SER A 228 18.94 -4.47 -12.62
N LYS A 229 19.98 -4.43 -11.77
CA LYS A 229 19.92 -4.96 -10.39
C LYS A 229 18.92 -4.21 -9.49
N TYR A 230 18.46 -3.04 -9.92
CA TYR A 230 17.45 -2.24 -9.22
C TYR A 230 16.04 -2.43 -9.78
N ASN A 231 15.86 -3.29 -10.79
CA ASN A 231 14.55 -3.78 -11.20
C ASN A 231 14.16 -4.96 -10.31
N ALA A 232 12.95 -4.89 -9.75
CA ALA A 232 12.45 -5.87 -8.80
C ALA A 232 10.93 -6.08 -8.96
N MET A 233 10.40 -7.06 -8.25
CA MET A 233 9.00 -7.47 -8.29
C MET A 233 8.26 -6.94 -7.06
N ASN A 234 7.15 -6.24 -7.31
CA ASN A 234 6.03 -6.07 -6.39
C ASN A 234 4.96 -7.11 -6.78
N PHE A 235 5.27 -8.39 -6.52
CA PHE A 235 4.50 -9.53 -7.05
C PHE A 235 3.07 -9.55 -6.48
N ASP A 236 2.04 -9.70 -7.31
CA ASP A 236 0.67 -9.94 -6.83
C ASP A 236 0.27 -11.39 -7.04
N MET A 237 0.27 -12.15 -5.94
CA MET A 237 -0.03 -13.57 -5.98
C MET A 237 -1.50 -13.86 -6.27
N GLY A 238 -2.42 -12.97 -5.90
CA GLY A 238 -3.84 -13.17 -6.13
C GLY A 238 -4.17 -13.01 -7.62
N HIS A 239 -3.62 -11.98 -8.26
CA HIS A 239 -3.75 -11.81 -9.70
C HIS A 239 -3.10 -12.95 -10.48
N TYR A 240 -1.97 -13.48 -10.01
CA TYR A 240 -1.30 -14.63 -10.61
C TYR A 240 -2.18 -15.89 -10.59
N VAL A 241 -2.85 -16.15 -9.46
CA VAL A 241 -3.84 -17.23 -9.32
C VAL A 241 -5.06 -16.99 -10.22
N ALA A 242 -5.59 -15.77 -10.27
CA ALA A 242 -6.70 -15.42 -11.14
C ALA A 242 -6.34 -15.55 -12.64
N ALA A 243 -5.06 -15.44 -13.00
CA ALA A 243 -4.56 -15.72 -14.34
C ALA A 243 -4.42 -17.23 -14.65
N GLY A 244 -4.51 -18.09 -13.64
CA GLY A 244 -4.49 -19.56 -13.77
C GLY A 244 -3.16 -20.22 -13.40
N PHE A 245 -2.29 -19.54 -12.65
CA PHE A 245 -0.98 -20.06 -12.27
C PHE A 245 -0.86 -20.31 -10.75
N ASP A 246 -0.04 -21.29 -10.36
CA ASP A 246 0.35 -21.51 -8.96
C ASP A 246 1.47 -20.52 -8.57
N PRO A 247 1.26 -19.64 -7.57
CA PRO A 247 2.26 -18.65 -7.17
C PRO A 247 3.44 -19.25 -6.41
N ILE A 248 3.32 -20.44 -5.81
CA ILE A 248 4.36 -21.00 -4.93
C ILE A 248 5.69 -21.24 -5.68
N PRO A 249 5.72 -21.89 -6.86
CA PRO A 249 6.96 -22.04 -7.63
C PRO A 249 7.62 -20.70 -8.02
N LEU A 250 6.84 -19.67 -8.33
CA LEU A 250 7.38 -18.36 -8.68
C LEU A 250 8.04 -17.71 -7.45
N ILE A 251 7.37 -17.78 -6.29
CA ILE A 251 7.91 -17.27 -5.03
C ILE A 251 9.24 -17.97 -4.71
N GLU A 252 9.31 -19.30 -4.82
CA GLU A 252 10.55 -20.06 -4.56
C GLU A 252 11.67 -19.74 -5.54
N THR A 253 11.36 -19.54 -6.83
CA THR A 253 12.39 -19.33 -7.87
C THR A 253 12.83 -17.89 -8.03
N LYS A 254 12.01 -16.91 -7.61
CA LYS A 254 12.26 -15.47 -7.81
C LYS A 254 12.37 -14.69 -6.50
N HIS A 255 12.42 -15.31 -5.33
CA HIS A 255 12.42 -14.62 -4.03
C HIS A 255 13.46 -13.50 -3.90
N ASP A 256 14.65 -13.66 -4.51
CA ASP A 256 15.73 -12.66 -4.48
C ASP A 256 15.42 -11.39 -5.28
N HIS A 257 14.41 -11.44 -6.15
CA HIS A 257 13.92 -10.32 -6.94
C HIS A 257 12.62 -9.72 -6.38
N ILE A 258 12.00 -10.31 -5.35
CA ILE A 258 10.76 -9.81 -4.76
C ILE A 258 11.10 -8.80 -3.65
N VAL A 259 10.62 -7.57 -3.79
CA VAL A 259 10.81 -6.50 -2.80
C VAL A 259 9.58 -6.24 -1.93
N SER A 260 8.40 -6.62 -2.42
CA SER A 260 7.14 -6.76 -1.67
C SER A 260 6.20 -7.68 -2.45
N MET A 261 5.24 -8.30 -1.78
CA MET A 261 4.25 -9.16 -2.44
C MET A 261 2.84 -8.73 -2.03
N HIS A 262 2.01 -8.32 -2.97
CA HIS A 262 0.59 -8.11 -2.73
C HIS A 262 -0.13 -9.45 -2.53
N VAL A 263 -0.88 -9.50 -1.44
CA VAL A 263 -1.69 -10.62 -1.01
C VAL A 263 -3.13 -10.16 -1.02
N LYS A 264 -3.94 -10.88 -1.78
CA LYS A 264 -5.38 -10.76 -1.86
C LYS A 264 -5.91 -12.15 -2.16
N ASP A 265 -7.07 -12.49 -1.64
CA ASP A 265 -7.67 -13.77 -1.95
C ASP A 265 -8.56 -13.64 -3.18
N ARG A 266 -8.25 -14.44 -4.19
CA ARG A 266 -8.98 -14.47 -5.46
C ARG A 266 -9.40 -15.87 -5.79
N LYS A 267 -10.53 -15.97 -6.47
CA LYS A 267 -10.88 -17.15 -7.25
C LYS A 267 -9.90 -17.32 -8.40
N ASN A 268 -9.59 -18.57 -8.75
CA ASN A 268 -8.76 -18.89 -9.89
C ASN A 268 -9.50 -18.61 -11.21
N LYS A 269 -8.80 -18.80 -12.33
CA LYS A 269 -9.36 -18.56 -13.68
C LYS A 269 -10.62 -19.38 -13.96
N GLU A 270 -10.66 -20.64 -13.51
CA GLU A 270 -11.80 -21.55 -13.70
C GLU A 270 -13.03 -21.11 -12.88
N ASN A 271 -12.80 -20.46 -11.74
CA ASN A 271 -13.82 -19.96 -10.82
C ASN A 271 -14.12 -18.46 -11.01
N GLY A 272 -13.77 -17.88 -12.16
CA GLY A 272 -14.17 -16.52 -12.56
C GLY A 272 -13.28 -15.38 -12.04
N GLY A 273 -12.21 -15.66 -11.30
CA GLY A 273 -11.17 -14.66 -11.02
C GLY A 273 -11.52 -13.58 -9.99
N ALA A 274 -12.68 -13.62 -9.33
CA ALA A 274 -13.15 -12.56 -8.43
C ALA A 274 -12.30 -12.39 -7.16
N ASN A 275 -12.20 -11.16 -6.65
CA ASN A 275 -11.68 -10.87 -5.30
C ASN A 275 -12.70 -11.31 -4.25
N VAL A 276 -12.26 -12.01 -3.21
CA VAL A 276 -13.13 -12.51 -2.12
C VAL A 276 -12.47 -12.31 -0.76
N VAL A 277 -13.25 -12.47 0.30
CA VAL A 277 -12.74 -12.44 1.69
C VAL A 277 -11.68 -13.53 1.86
N TRP A 278 -10.60 -13.22 2.58
CA TRP A 278 -9.49 -14.16 2.78
C TRP A 278 -9.95 -15.47 3.42
N GLY A 279 -9.53 -16.58 2.82
CA GLY A 279 -9.95 -17.94 3.17
C GLY A 279 -11.17 -18.44 2.40
N GLN A 280 -11.72 -17.64 1.48
CA GLN A 280 -12.86 -18.03 0.64
C GLN A 280 -12.49 -18.18 -0.84
N GLY A 281 -11.29 -17.78 -1.24
CA GLY A 281 -10.80 -17.90 -2.61
C GLY A 281 -9.91 -19.12 -2.80
N ASP A 282 -9.21 -19.12 -3.93
CA ASP A 282 -8.33 -20.21 -4.36
C ASP A 282 -6.85 -19.80 -4.23
N THR A 283 -6.57 -18.61 -3.68
CA THR A 283 -5.20 -18.13 -3.50
C THR A 283 -4.57 -18.83 -2.29
N PRO A 284 -3.39 -19.47 -2.43
CA PRO A 284 -2.81 -20.27 -1.35
C PRO A 284 -2.08 -19.38 -0.31
N ILE A 285 -2.81 -18.45 0.32
CA ILE A 285 -2.26 -17.44 1.24
C ILE A 285 -1.51 -18.08 2.39
N THR A 286 -2.11 -19.05 3.08
CA THR A 286 -1.47 -19.75 4.21
C THR A 286 -0.18 -20.42 3.77
N ALA A 287 -0.18 -21.17 2.67
CA ALA A 287 1.02 -21.84 2.18
C ALA A 287 2.13 -20.85 1.79
N ALA A 288 1.79 -19.71 1.17
CA ALA A 288 2.76 -18.68 0.84
C ALA A 288 3.37 -18.03 2.10
N LEU A 289 2.56 -17.72 3.11
CA LEU A 289 3.04 -17.18 4.39
C LEU A 289 3.93 -18.18 5.14
N GLU A 290 3.53 -19.47 5.17
CA GLU A 290 4.33 -20.53 5.76
C GLU A 290 5.66 -20.75 5.04
N LEU A 291 5.66 -20.67 3.71
CA LEU A 291 6.88 -20.70 2.90
C LEU A 291 7.79 -19.52 3.24
N MET A 292 7.25 -18.30 3.30
CA MET A 292 8.01 -17.10 3.70
C MET A 292 8.65 -17.28 5.09
N ARG A 293 7.90 -17.83 6.05
CA ARG A 293 8.41 -18.15 7.40
C ARG A 293 9.52 -19.19 7.35
N ALA A 294 9.30 -20.32 6.68
CA ALA A 294 10.24 -21.43 6.60
C ALA A 294 11.55 -21.03 5.92
N ARG A 295 11.47 -20.23 4.86
CA ARG A 295 12.63 -19.74 4.09
C ARG A 295 13.20 -18.42 4.61
N LYS A 296 12.57 -17.81 5.62
CA LYS A 296 12.97 -16.54 6.24
C LYS A 296 13.05 -15.37 5.24
N TYR A 297 12.15 -15.36 4.25
CA TYR A 297 12.05 -14.27 3.28
C TYR A 297 11.78 -12.94 4.00
N LYS A 298 12.38 -11.85 3.50
CA LYS A 298 12.41 -10.55 4.18
C LYS A 298 11.46 -9.52 3.59
N PHE A 299 11.01 -9.72 2.35
CA PHE A 299 10.02 -8.85 1.74
C PHE A 299 8.65 -8.99 2.45
N PRO A 300 7.86 -7.91 2.55
CA PRO A 300 6.57 -7.95 3.24
C PRO A 300 5.49 -8.65 2.40
N ALA A 301 4.66 -9.46 3.07
CA ALA A 301 3.38 -9.92 2.57
C ALA A 301 2.34 -8.80 2.80
N THR A 302 1.88 -8.19 1.73
CA THR A 302 1.19 -6.90 1.73
C THR A 302 -0.28 -7.07 1.45
N ILE A 303 -1.13 -6.73 2.41
CA ILE A 303 -2.58 -6.75 2.22
C ILE A 303 -2.96 -5.68 1.18
N GLU A 304 -3.63 -6.12 0.11
CA GLU A 304 -4.36 -5.25 -0.80
C GLU A 304 -5.85 -5.62 -0.79
N LEU A 305 -6.63 -4.81 -0.06
CA LEU A 305 -8.05 -5.06 0.17
C LEU A 305 -8.91 -4.63 -1.02
N GLU A 306 -9.37 -5.58 -1.82
CA GLU A 306 -10.18 -5.31 -3.03
C GLU A 306 -11.49 -6.08 -3.15
N TYR A 307 -11.83 -6.92 -2.17
CA TYR A 307 -13.16 -7.52 -2.12
C TYR A 307 -14.20 -6.49 -1.64
N GLU A 308 -15.47 -6.75 -1.95
CA GLU A 308 -16.58 -5.92 -1.48
C GLU A 308 -16.67 -5.96 0.05
N ILE A 309 -16.57 -4.80 0.68
CA ILE A 309 -16.61 -4.70 2.14
C ILE A 309 -17.99 -5.16 2.64
N PRO A 310 -18.06 -6.19 3.50
CA PRO A 310 -19.35 -6.69 4.01
C PRO A 310 -20.14 -5.61 4.76
N ALA A 311 -21.46 -5.70 4.68
CA ALA A 311 -22.36 -4.81 5.41
C ALA A 311 -22.03 -4.76 6.91
N GLY A 312 -22.00 -3.55 7.49
CA GLY A 312 -21.63 -3.34 8.89
C GLY A 312 -20.12 -3.31 9.17
N SER A 313 -19.28 -3.45 8.15
CA SER A 313 -17.82 -3.33 8.26
C SER A 313 -17.28 -2.07 7.58
N ASP A 314 -15.97 -1.89 7.66
CA ASP A 314 -15.20 -0.85 6.96
C ASP A 314 -13.81 -1.39 6.58
N ALA A 315 -13.06 -0.64 5.79
CA ALA A 315 -11.79 -1.10 5.26
C ALA A 315 -10.74 -1.34 6.37
N VAL A 316 -10.80 -0.62 7.48
CA VAL A 316 -9.90 -0.80 8.63
C VAL A 316 -10.21 -2.13 9.33
N LYS A 317 -11.48 -2.39 9.63
CA LYS A 317 -11.93 -3.67 10.23
C LYS A 317 -11.59 -4.87 9.36
N GLU A 318 -11.80 -4.76 8.05
CA GLU A 318 -11.47 -5.82 7.10
C GLU A 318 -9.96 -6.05 6.99
N THR A 319 -9.15 -4.97 6.99
CA THR A 319 -7.69 -5.10 7.06
C THR A 319 -7.24 -5.80 8.35
N ALA A 320 -7.84 -5.46 9.50
CA ALA A 320 -7.54 -6.11 10.77
C ALA A 320 -7.86 -7.62 10.76
N LYS A 321 -8.94 -8.03 10.05
CA LYS A 321 -9.26 -9.45 9.84
C LYS A 321 -8.21 -10.16 8.99
N CYS A 322 -7.70 -9.52 7.93
CA CYS A 322 -6.58 -10.05 7.13
C CYS A 322 -5.29 -10.19 7.97
N VAL A 323 -4.99 -9.22 8.85
CA VAL A 323 -3.86 -9.31 9.80
C VAL A 323 -4.04 -10.50 10.74
N GLU A 324 -5.22 -10.68 11.32
CA GLU A 324 -5.51 -11.81 12.21
C GLU A 324 -5.45 -13.16 11.49
N TYR A 325 -5.89 -13.22 10.22
CA TYR A 325 -5.71 -14.40 9.38
C TYR A 325 -4.23 -14.75 9.21
N ALA A 326 -3.41 -13.76 8.84
CA ALA A 326 -1.97 -13.95 8.66
C ALA A 326 -1.27 -14.34 9.96
N ARG A 327 -1.63 -13.73 11.09
CA ARG A 327 -1.11 -14.06 12.42
C ARG A 327 -1.34 -15.54 12.75
N LYS A 328 -2.58 -16.03 12.56
CA LYS A 328 -2.95 -17.45 12.76
C LYS A 328 -2.18 -18.38 11.82
N ALA A 329 -2.13 -18.06 10.53
CA ALA A 329 -1.38 -18.83 9.53
C ALA A 329 0.12 -18.96 9.90
N LEU A 330 0.67 -17.91 10.51
CA LEU A 330 2.07 -17.87 10.93
C LEU A 330 2.32 -18.49 12.31
N GLY A 331 1.27 -18.84 13.08
CA GLY A 331 1.38 -19.41 14.42
C GLY A 331 1.90 -18.43 15.48
N ALA A 332 1.57 -17.15 15.34
CA ALA A 332 1.84 -16.10 16.33
C ALA A 332 0.56 -15.75 17.11
#